data_AF-A0A6A7Z2G6-F1
#
_entry.id   AF-A0A6A7Z2G6-F1
#
_cell.length_a   1.000
_cell.length_b   1.000
_cell.length_c   1.000
_cell.angle_alpha   90.00
_cell.angle_beta   90.00
_cell.angle_gamma   90.00
#
_symmetry.space_group_name_H-M   'P 1'
#
loop_
_entity.id
_entity.type
_entity.pdbx_description
1 polymer ?
#
loop_
_entity_poly.entity_id
_entity_poly.type
_entity_poly.pdbx_seq_one_letter_code
_entity_poly.pdbx_strand_id
1 'polypeptide(L)'
;MSAYLHCMSHTPLVGFVDPAPEVLAEVDAMIDEARERIARFDPQLIVLFGPDHYNGFFYDVMPPFCMGMAAEAIGDFDTAAGPLDVPKALAEGCAQAVMDAGIDTAVSYRMQVDHAFAQPLELLLGGLSRCPVIPVFINSVAVPLPGFKRARLLGEAIGQWAKSLNLRVLFLASGGLSHQPPVPELAKVDARMADRLMGSGRQLPADERQARQQRVIQAARHFVEDQNSLHPLNPVWDQHFLDTLEQGRLSDFDGLGNDELSALAGKSTHEVKTWVAAFAALSAFGPYQSEGRYYRPIPEWIAGFGALGAKPLHTSL
;
A
#
# COMPACT_ATOMS: atom_id res chain seq x y z
N MET A 1 4.90 -24.43 -7.70
CA MET A 1 5.20 -23.02 -7.37
C MET A 1 3.98 -22.43 -6.72
N SER A 2 4.13 -21.68 -5.64
CA SER A 2 3.01 -21.31 -4.77
C SER A 2 3.06 -19.82 -4.48
N ALA A 3 1.92 -19.16 -4.60
CA ALA A 3 1.76 -17.76 -4.28
C ALA A 3 0.61 -17.59 -3.29
N TYR A 4 0.71 -16.57 -2.46
CA TYR A 4 -0.38 -16.07 -1.63
C TYR A 4 -0.41 -14.57 -1.76
N LEU A 5 -1.58 -13.99 -1.58
CA LEU A 5 -1.76 -12.55 -1.56
C LEU A 5 -2.50 -12.15 -0.29
N HIS A 6 -2.08 -11.03 0.30
CA HIS A 6 -2.86 -10.33 1.29
C HIS A 6 -2.76 -8.82 1.07
N CYS A 7 -3.91 -8.14 1.03
CA CYS A 7 -4.01 -6.69 0.99
C CYS A 7 -4.65 -6.18 2.27
N MET A 8 -4.19 -5.05 2.80
CA MET A 8 -4.74 -4.43 4.02
C MET A 8 -4.56 -2.91 4.00
N SER A 9 -5.56 -2.16 4.46
CA SER A 9 -5.42 -0.71 4.73
C SER A 9 -4.27 -0.44 5.72
N HIS A 10 -3.58 0.70 5.60
CA HIS A 10 -2.42 1.03 6.45
C HIS A 10 -2.56 2.31 7.28
N THR A 11 -3.77 2.65 7.71
CA THR A 11 -3.99 3.94 8.40
C THR A 11 -2.98 4.16 9.53
N PRO A 12 -2.29 5.31 9.57
CA PRO A 12 -1.33 5.61 10.63
C PRO A 12 -1.99 6.00 11.97
N LEU A 13 -3.33 5.96 12.04
CA LEU A 13 -4.13 6.44 13.17
C LEU A 13 -4.48 5.34 14.19
N VAL A 14 -4.13 4.08 13.91
CA VAL A 14 -4.24 2.97 14.86
C VAL A 14 -3.47 3.33 16.14
N GLY A 15 -4.11 3.26 17.29
CA GLY A 15 -3.55 3.64 18.59
C GLY A 15 -3.62 5.13 18.93
N PHE A 16 -4.07 5.99 18.00
CA PHE A 16 -4.16 7.45 18.22
C PHE A 16 -5.60 7.95 18.31
N VAL A 17 -6.45 7.45 17.42
CA VAL A 17 -7.88 7.81 17.35
C VAL A 17 -8.61 6.51 17.06
N ASP A 18 -8.68 5.63 18.06
CA ASP A 18 -9.29 4.31 17.86
C ASP A 18 -10.82 4.39 17.88
N PRO A 19 -11.50 3.56 17.06
CA PRO A 19 -12.95 3.44 17.08
C PRO A 19 -13.43 2.75 18.37
N ALA A 20 -14.74 2.54 18.46
CA ALA A 20 -15.32 1.79 19.57
C ALA A 20 -14.64 0.41 19.75
N PRO A 21 -14.47 -0.09 20.99
CA PRO A 21 -13.71 -1.30 21.27
C PRO A 21 -14.14 -2.53 20.47
N GLU A 22 -15.42 -2.67 20.15
CA GLU A 22 -15.95 -3.73 19.31
C GLU A 22 -15.43 -3.67 17.87
N VAL A 23 -15.28 -2.47 17.30
CA VAL A 23 -14.73 -2.27 15.95
C VAL A 23 -13.23 -2.56 15.96
N LEU A 24 -12.52 -2.12 16.99
CA LEU A 24 -11.10 -2.44 17.14
C LEU A 24 -10.89 -3.96 17.25
N ALA A 25 -11.70 -4.65 18.05
CA ALA A 25 -11.65 -6.11 18.18
C ALA A 25 -11.97 -6.84 16.87
N GLU A 26 -12.86 -6.31 16.02
CA GLU A 26 -13.10 -6.85 14.67
C GLU A 26 -11.84 -6.76 13.80
N VAL A 27 -11.14 -5.62 13.83
CA VAL A 27 -9.90 -5.41 13.06
C VAL A 27 -8.77 -6.29 13.59
N ASP A 28 -8.61 -6.39 14.91
CA ASP A 28 -7.62 -7.25 15.55
C ASP A 28 -7.84 -8.73 15.18
N ALA A 29 -9.09 -9.20 15.24
CA ALA A 29 -9.43 -10.56 14.84
C ALA A 29 -9.12 -10.82 13.36
N MET A 30 -9.42 -9.87 12.46
CA MET A 30 -9.08 -9.96 11.05
C MET A 30 -7.57 -10.08 10.84
N ILE A 31 -6.77 -9.27 11.55
CA ILE A 31 -5.31 -9.30 11.50
C ILE A 31 -4.79 -10.65 12.00
N ASP A 32 -5.30 -11.15 13.13
CA ASP A 32 -4.90 -12.43 13.70
C ASP A 32 -5.17 -13.60 12.75
N GLU A 33 -6.34 -13.64 12.13
CA GLU A 33 -6.64 -14.66 11.13
C GLU A 33 -5.74 -14.52 9.88
N ALA A 34 -5.42 -13.29 9.46
CA ALA A 34 -4.50 -13.07 8.35
C ALA A 34 -3.08 -13.55 8.68
N ARG A 35 -2.60 -13.30 9.90
CA ARG A 35 -1.33 -13.83 10.43
C ARG A 35 -1.32 -15.35 10.38
N GLU A 36 -2.40 -16.00 10.81
CA GLU A 36 -2.49 -17.47 10.76
C GLU A 36 -2.43 -18.01 9.32
N ARG A 37 -3.15 -17.37 8.38
CA ARG A 37 -3.12 -17.76 6.96
C ARG A 37 -1.73 -17.59 6.35
N ILE A 38 -1.08 -16.45 6.61
CA ILE A 38 0.28 -16.16 6.13
C ILE A 38 1.30 -17.12 6.76
N ALA A 39 1.22 -17.38 8.07
CA ALA A 39 2.10 -18.33 8.75
C ALA A 39 1.94 -19.75 8.21
N ARG A 40 0.70 -20.17 7.87
CA ARG A 40 0.44 -21.48 7.24
C ARG A 40 0.99 -21.55 5.81
N PHE A 41 0.97 -20.45 5.07
CA PHE A 41 1.57 -20.36 3.74
C PHE A 41 3.10 -20.42 3.80
N ASP A 42 3.71 -19.95 4.90
CA ASP A 42 5.15 -20.00 5.17
C ASP A 42 5.98 -19.34 4.05
N PRO A 43 5.87 -18.01 3.84
CA PRO A 43 6.50 -17.33 2.71
C PRO A 43 8.03 -17.36 2.80
N GLN A 44 8.67 -17.53 1.65
CA GLN A 44 10.14 -17.44 1.49
C GLN A 44 10.59 -16.10 0.91
N LEU A 45 9.67 -15.37 0.30
CA LEU A 45 9.88 -14.05 -0.28
C LEU A 45 8.58 -13.26 -0.18
N ILE A 46 8.67 -12.00 0.22
CA ILE A 46 7.58 -11.03 0.15
C ILE A 46 7.90 -10.04 -0.98
N VAL A 47 6.92 -9.78 -1.83
CA VAL A 47 6.92 -8.58 -2.69
C VAL A 47 5.86 -7.64 -2.13
N LEU A 48 6.27 -6.49 -1.63
CA LEU A 48 5.41 -5.56 -0.90
C LEU A 48 5.15 -4.31 -1.71
N PHE A 49 3.90 -4.11 -2.13
CA PHE A 49 3.44 -2.92 -2.84
C PHE A 49 2.89 -1.89 -1.85
N GLY A 50 3.45 -0.69 -1.85
CA GLY A 50 3.02 0.39 -0.96
C GLY A 50 3.18 1.77 -1.59
N PRO A 51 2.40 2.77 -1.18
CA PRO A 51 2.69 4.17 -1.46
C PRO A 51 3.76 4.73 -0.50
N ASP A 52 4.02 6.02 -0.59
CA ASP A 52 4.80 6.81 0.37
C ASP A 52 4.11 8.15 0.57
N HIS A 53 4.20 8.69 1.78
CA HIS A 53 3.48 9.88 2.17
C HIS A 53 4.36 11.13 2.23
N TYR A 54 5.34 11.29 1.34
CA TYR A 54 6.39 12.33 1.46
C TYR A 54 7.31 12.12 2.66
N ASN A 55 7.82 10.90 2.75
CA ASN A 55 8.82 10.49 3.75
C ASN A 55 10.08 9.96 3.06
N GLY A 56 9.90 9.08 2.06
CA GLY A 56 10.93 8.54 1.20
C GLY A 56 10.89 9.07 -0.24
N PHE A 57 9.76 9.58 -0.73
CA PHE A 57 9.61 10.07 -2.10
C PHE A 57 9.07 11.51 -2.13
N PHE A 58 9.70 12.37 -2.91
CA PHE A 58 9.42 13.81 -2.94
C PHE A 58 9.45 14.33 -4.39
N TYR A 59 9.05 15.58 -4.62
CA TYR A 59 9.06 16.19 -5.95
C TYR A 59 10.46 16.53 -6.49
N ASP A 60 11.53 16.38 -5.70
CA ASP A 60 12.91 16.42 -6.22
C ASP A 60 13.14 15.34 -7.27
N VAL A 61 12.64 14.13 -7.00
CA VAL A 61 12.49 13.02 -7.95
C VAL A 61 11.28 12.17 -7.54
N MET A 62 10.19 12.28 -8.30
CA MET A 62 8.96 11.50 -8.08
C MET A 62 8.69 10.54 -9.26
N PRO A 63 9.12 9.27 -9.19
CA PRO A 63 8.81 8.29 -10.22
C PRO A 63 7.37 7.75 -10.05
N PRO A 64 6.73 7.23 -11.11
CA PRO A 64 5.45 6.52 -10.96
C PRO A 64 5.63 5.20 -10.16
N PHE A 65 6.77 4.53 -10.34
CA PHE A 65 7.12 3.26 -9.71
C PHE A 65 8.59 3.25 -9.28
N CYS A 66 8.91 2.65 -8.14
CA CYS A 66 10.30 2.45 -7.71
C CYS A 66 10.46 1.11 -6.97
N MET A 67 11.54 0.38 -7.24
CA MET A 67 11.87 -0.87 -6.55
C MET A 67 13.12 -0.72 -5.68
N GLY A 68 13.07 -1.24 -4.44
CA GLY A 68 14.17 -1.14 -3.50
C GLY A 68 15.13 -2.31 -3.61
N MET A 69 16.43 -2.00 -3.76
CA MET A 69 17.56 -2.95 -3.69
C MET A 69 18.17 -2.99 -2.28
N ALA A 70 17.87 -1.96 -1.49
CA ALA A 70 18.01 -1.88 -0.04
C ALA A 70 16.97 -0.86 0.44
N ALA A 71 16.42 -1.08 1.64
CA ALA A 71 15.41 -0.20 2.21
C ALA A 71 15.50 -0.06 3.73
N GLU A 72 15.10 1.10 4.24
CA GLU A 72 15.05 1.42 5.66
C GLU A 72 13.70 2.05 6.01
N ALA A 73 12.99 1.44 6.96
CA ALA A 73 11.78 2.00 7.53
C ALA A 73 12.13 3.14 8.50
N ILE A 74 11.43 4.26 8.38
CA ILE A 74 11.74 5.47 9.15
C ILE A 74 11.16 5.47 10.57
N GLY A 75 10.18 4.59 10.86
CA GLY A 75 9.44 4.55 12.11
C GLY A 75 8.58 5.78 12.38
N ASP A 76 7.75 6.19 11.43
CA ASP A 76 6.71 7.20 11.66
C ASP A 76 5.45 6.57 12.28
N PHE A 77 4.68 7.38 13.02
CA PHE A 77 3.42 6.95 13.66
C PHE A 77 3.56 5.68 14.52
N ASP A 78 4.63 5.61 15.32
CA ASP A 78 4.93 4.50 16.23
C ASP A 78 5.11 3.12 15.54
N THR A 79 5.32 3.10 14.22
CA THR A 79 5.73 1.88 13.49
C THR A 79 7.22 1.58 13.67
N ALA A 80 7.63 0.35 13.37
CA ALA A 80 9.03 -0.08 13.42
C ALA A 80 9.92 0.78 12.52
N ALA A 81 11.06 1.17 13.08
CA ALA A 81 12.19 1.74 12.35
C ALA A 81 13.26 0.69 12.10
N GLY A 82 14.02 0.85 11.01
CA GLY A 82 15.22 0.07 10.74
C GLY A 82 15.23 -0.62 9.38
N PRO A 83 16.27 -1.42 9.10
CA PRO A 83 16.46 -2.02 7.78
C PRO A 83 15.41 -3.09 7.49
N LEU A 84 14.93 -3.11 6.24
CA LEU A 84 14.22 -4.27 5.69
C LEU A 84 15.26 -5.29 5.20
N ASP A 85 14.95 -6.57 5.34
CA ASP A 85 15.77 -7.66 4.76
C ASP A 85 15.53 -7.77 3.25
N VAL A 86 16.15 -6.88 2.47
CA VAL A 86 15.98 -6.87 1.01
C VAL A 86 16.93 -7.86 0.33
N PRO A 87 16.43 -8.92 -0.36
CA PRO A 87 17.28 -9.86 -1.08
C PRO A 87 17.76 -9.24 -2.38
N LYS A 88 18.81 -8.41 -2.29
CA LYS A 88 19.30 -7.53 -3.36
C LYS A 88 19.37 -8.18 -4.75
N ALA A 89 19.96 -9.37 -4.88
CA ALA A 89 20.07 -10.05 -6.17
C ALA A 89 18.72 -10.45 -6.79
N LEU A 90 17.74 -10.82 -5.96
CA LEU A 90 16.37 -11.08 -6.42
C LEU A 90 15.69 -9.77 -6.82
N ALA A 91 15.85 -8.70 -6.04
CA ALA A 91 15.32 -7.39 -6.38
C ALA A 91 15.87 -6.86 -7.72
N GLU A 92 17.18 -7.00 -7.96
CA GLU A 92 17.82 -6.65 -9.23
C GLU A 92 17.27 -7.48 -10.40
N GLY A 93 17.09 -8.79 -10.20
CA GLY A 93 16.48 -9.67 -11.20
C GLY A 93 15.02 -9.31 -11.50
N CYS A 94 14.26 -8.92 -10.48
CA CYS A 94 12.88 -8.47 -10.63
C CYS A 94 12.81 -7.16 -11.44
N ALA A 95 13.63 -6.18 -11.09
CA ALA A 95 13.69 -4.90 -11.81
C ALA A 95 14.09 -5.11 -13.28
N GLN A 96 15.05 -5.97 -13.57
CA GLN A 96 15.42 -6.30 -14.95
C GLN A 96 14.24 -6.92 -15.71
N ALA A 97 13.55 -7.90 -15.12
CA ALA A 97 12.40 -8.54 -15.76
C ALA A 97 11.23 -7.57 -16.03
N VAL A 98 11.00 -6.62 -15.11
CA VAL A 98 9.99 -5.56 -15.28
C VAL A 98 10.37 -4.61 -16.43
N MET A 99 11.65 -4.23 -16.52
CA MET A 99 12.17 -3.42 -17.63
C MET A 99 12.05 -4.17 -18.98
N ASP A 100 12.41 -5.47 -19.01
CA ASP A 100 12.30 -6.31 -20.21
C ASP A 100 10.84 -6.49 -20.67
N ALA A 101 9.88 -6.41 -19.73
CA ALA A 101 8.44 -6.40 -20.01
C ALA A 101 7.91 -5.03 -20.51
N GLY A 102 8.77 -4.02 -20.65
CA GLY A 102 8.42 -2.69 -21.18
C GLY A 102 7.78 -1.74 -20.15
N ILE A 103 8.06 -1.94 -18.86
CA ILE A 103 7.56 -1.08 -17.78
C ILE A 103 8.71 -0.29 -17.16
N ASP A 104 8.80 1.00 -17.48
CA ASP A 104 9.77 1.90 -16.86
C ASP A 104 9.57 1.97 -15.34
N THR A 105 10.58 1.54 -14.59
CA THR A 105 10.56 1.50 -13.12
C THR A 105 11.89 2.02 -12.58
N ALA A 106 11.84 2.98 -11.65
CA ALA A 106 13.05 3.45 -10.97
C ALA A 106 13.59 2.37 -10.01
N VAL A 107 14.88 2.42 -9.69
CA VAL A 107 15.48 1.57 -8.66
C VAL A 107 16.16 2.42 -7.61
N SER A 108 16.05 2.02 -6.34
CA SER A 108 16.73 2.68 -5.24
C SER A 108 17.56 1.70 -4.41
N TYR A 109 18.85 2.01 -4.24
CA TYR A 109 19.76 1.24 -3.39
C TYR A 109 19.83 1.78 -1.95
N ARG A 110 18.90 2.66 -1.60
CA ARG A 110 18.79 3.33 -0.29
C ARG A 110 17.36 3.83 -0.06
N MET A 111 16.38 3.00 -0.39
CA MET A 111 14.97 3.39 -0.32
C MET A 111 14.61 3.69 1.14
N GLN A 112 13.99 4.84 1.39
CA GLN A 112 13.33 5.08 2.66
C GLN A 112 11.86 4.72 2.48
N VAL A 113 11.31 3.99 3.44
CA VAL A 113 9.89 3.59 3.44
C VAL A 113 9.25 4.03 4.75
N ASP A 114 7.97 4.35 4.71
CA ASP A 114 7.20 4.77 5.88
C ASP A 114 6.26 3.66 6.39
N HIS A 115 5.34 4.03 7.27
CA HIS A 115 4.31 3.15 7.83
C HIS A 115 3.56 2.32 6.78
N ALA A 116 3.44 2.78 5.53
CA ALA A 116 2.82 2.00 4.46
C ALA A 116 3.52 0.65 4.21
N PHE A 117 4.82 0.56 4.49
CA PHE A 117 5.60 -0.68 4.40
C PHE A 117 5.80 -1.33 5.77
N ALA A 118 6.10 -0.53 6.80
CA ALA A 118 6.44 -1.05 8.13
C ALA A 118 5.22 -1.70 8.81
N GLN A 119 4.07 -1.02 8.82
CA GLN A 119 2.88 -1.45 9.53
C GLN A 119 2.37 -2.84 9.08
N PRO A 120 2.18 -3.15 7.78
CA PRO A 120 1.72 -4.48 7.38
C PRO A 120 2.76 -5.58 7.69
N LEU A 121 4.07 -5.29 7.67
CA LEU A 121 5.10 -6.25 8.08
C LEU A 121 5.05 -6.53 9.59
N GLU A 122 4.85 -5.50 10.41
CA GLU A 122 4.69 -5.67 11.86
C GLU A 122 3.43 -6.45 12.20
N LEU A 123 2.28 -5.98 11.70
CA LEU A 123 0.97 -6.55 12.02
C LEU A 123 0.83 -7.97 11.50
N LEU A 124 1.32 -8.29 10.31
CA LEU A 124 1.05 -9.59 9.67
C LEU A 124 2.19 -10.61 9.83
N LEU A 125 3.44 -10.15 9.95
CA LEU A 125 4.62 -11.02 10.01
C LEU A 125 5.33 -10.95 11.38
N GLY A 126 5.03 -9.93 12.20
CA GLY A 126 5.68 -9.72 13.49
C GLY A 126 7.03 -9.00 13.41
N GLY A 127 7.30 -8.27 12.33
CA GLY A 127 8.46 -7.37 12.23
C GLY A 127 9.08 -7.27 10.83
N LEU A 128 9.98 -6.29 10.66
CA LEU A 128 10.56 -5.90 9.36
C LEU A 128 11.48 -6.94 8.71
N SER A 129 12.07 -7.85 9.49
CA SER A 129 13.14 -8.76 9.05
C SER A 129 12.77 -10.25 9.21
N ARG A 130 11.47 -10.57 9.22
CA ARG A 130 10.97 -11.94 9.45
C ARG A 130 11.01 -12.82 8.20
N CYS A 131 10.94 -12.21 7.03
CA CYS A 131 11.01 -12.84 5.71
C CYS A 131 11.66 -11.83 4.75
N PRO A 132 12.48 -12.26 3.77
CA PRO A 132 13.05 -11.33 2.80
C PRO A 132 11.96 -10.54 2.03
N VAL A 133 12.13 -9.24 1.89
CA VAL A 133 11.13 -8.32 1.28
C VAL A 133 11.71 -7.55 0.10
N ILE A 134 11.03 -7.57 -1.04
CA ILE A 134 11.26 -6.63 -2.14
C ILE A 134 10.21 -5.52 -2.04
N PRO A 135 10.56 -4.30 -1.59
CA PRO A 135 9.63 -3.18 -1.53
C PRO A 135 9.46 -2.55 -2.91
N VAL A 136 8.21 -2.35 -3.30
CA VAL A 136 7.78 -1.76 -4.57
C VAL A 136 6.89 -0.56 -4.28
N PHE A 137 7.44 0.63 -4.46
CA PHE A 137 6.71 1.89 -4.36
C PHE A 137 5.85 2.10 -5.60
N ILE A 138 4.58 2.47 -5.39
CA ILE A 138 3.67 2.98 -6.40
C ILE A 138 3.23 4.38 -5.98
N ASN A 139 3.47 5.38 -6.84
CA ASN A 139 3.05 6.73 -6.57
C ASN A 139 1.52 6.85 -6.54
N SER A 140 1.00 7.17 -5.37
CA SER A 140 -0.43 7.36 -5.12
C SER A 140 -0.77 8.76 -4.59
N VAL A 141 0.23 9.62 -4.42
CA VAL A 141 0.07 10.88 -3.70
C VAL A 141 0.44 12.10 -4.56
N ALA A 142 1.53 12.02 -5.31
CA ALA A 142 2.10 13.17 -6.01
C ALA A 142 1.73 13.16 -7.50
N VAL A 143 1.03 14.19 -7.98
CA VAL A 143 0.67 14.27 -9.40
C VAL A 143 1.91 14.58 -10.27
N PRO A 144 2.03 14.00 -11.48
CA PRO A 144 1.09 13.09 -12.14
C PRO A 144 1.14 11.65 -11.59
N LEU A 145 -0.02 11.00 -11.50
CA LEU A 145 -0.17 9.66 -10.96
C LEU A 145 -0.26 8.59 -12.07
N PRO A 146 0.33 7.39 -11.90
CA PRO A 146 0.07 6.26 -12.80
C PRO A 146 -1.43 5.89 -12.78
N GLY A 147 -1.98 5.50 -13.93
CA GLY A 147 -3.34 4.94 -14.00
C GLY A 147 -3.38 3.46 -13.59
N PHE A 148 -4.58 2.92 -13.33
CA PHE A 148 -4.77 1.52 -12.93
C PHE A 148 -4.16 0.53 -13.92
N LYS A 149 -4.31 0.77 -15.23
CA LYS A 149 -3.69 -0.07 -16.27
C LYS A 149 -2.18 -0.21 -16.09
N ARG A 150 -1.47 0.87 -15.72
CA ARG A 150 -0.02 0.82 -15.51
C ARG A 150 0.34 0.03 -14.25
N ALA A 151 -0.42 0.18 -13.17
CA ALA A 151 -0.23 -0.61 -11.95
C ALA A 151 -0.51 -2.11 -12.18
N ARG A 152 -1.56 -2.45 -12.94
CA ARG A 152 -1.86 -3.82 -13.35
C ARG A 152 -0.74 -4.44 -14.18
N LEU A 153 -0.23 -3.73 -15.19
CA LEU A 153 0.88 -4.21 -16.02
C LEU A 153 2.19 -4.39 -15.23
N LEU A 154 2.48 -3.49 -14.29
CA LEU A 154 3.60 -3.65 -13.36
C LEU A 154 3.44 -4.94 -12.54
N GLY A 155 2.26 -5.15 -11.95
CA GLY A 155 1.92 -6.34 -11.19
C GLY A 155 2.08 -7.62 -12.01
N GLU A 156 1.53 -7.67 -13.22
CA GLU A 156 1.66 -8.81 -14.14
C GLU A 156 3.14 -9.14 -14.42
N ALA A 157 3.98 -8.14 -14.72
CA ALA A 157 5.40 -8.34 -14.99
C ALA A 157 6.14 -8.94 -13.77
N ILE A 158 5.87 -8.39 -12.58
CA ILE A 158 6.42 -8.92 -11.32
C ILE A 158 5.91 -10.33 -11.05
N GLY A 159 4.63 -10.60 -11.30
CA GLY A 159 4.02 -11.92 -11.15
C GLY A 159 4.65 -12.98 -12.05
N GLN A 160 4.92 -12.65 -13.32
CA GLN A 160 5.61 -13.55 -14.25
C GLN A 160 7.04 -13.86 -13.79
N TRP A 161 7.77 -12.83 -13.33
CA TRP A 161 9.10 -13.02 -12.74
C TRP A 161 9.03 -13.90 -11.49
N ALA A 162 8.14 -13.59 -10.55
CA ALA A 162 7.97 -14.34 -9.30
C ALA A 162 7.57 -15.80 -9.56
N LYS A 163 6.73 -16.06 -10.57
CA LYS A 163 6.36 -17.41 -11.00
C LYS A 163 7.53 -18.21 -11.53
N SER A 164 8.59 -17.58 -12.03
CA SER A 164 9.82 -18.28 -12.43
C SER A 164 10.66 -18.71 -11.22
N LEU A 165 10.41 -18.12 -10.04
CA LEU A 165 11.10 -18.48 -8.82
C LEU A 165 10.45 -19.74 -8.24
N ASN A 166 11.26 -20.76 -7.96
CA ASN A 166 10.81 -21.93 -7.22
C ASN A 166 10.69 -21.63 -5.71
N LEU A 167 9.97 -20.56 -5.36
CA LEU A 167 9.76 -20.06 -4.00
C LEU A 167 8.26 -19.98 -3.67
N ARG A 168 7.95 -19.95 -2.38
CA ARG A 168 6.63 -19.52 -1.88
C ARG A 168 6.63 -17.99 -1.76
N VAL A 169 5.97 -17.31 -2.69
CA VAL A 169 5.97 -15.84 -2.77
C VAL A 169 4.69 -15.27 -2.18
N LEU A 170 4.82 -14.40 -1.19
CA LEU A 170 3.72 -13.58 -0.67
C LEU A 170 3.70 -12.24 -1.40
N PHE A 171 2.60 -11.93 -2.07
CA PHE A 171 2.31 -10.57 -2.52
C PHE A 171 1.57 -9.85 -1.40
N LEU A 172 2.20 -8.81 -0.85
CA LEU A 172 1.58 -7.96 0.15
C LEU A 172 1.28 -6.59 -0.48
N ALA A 173 0.09 -6.05 -0.25
CA ALA A 173 -0.23 -4.68 -0.64
C ALA A 173 -0.82 -3.92 0.52
N SER A 174 -0.46 -2.64 0.62
CA SER A 174 -1.01 -1.76 1.63
C SER A 174 -1.71 -0.55 1.02
N GLY A 175 -2.68 -0.01 1.77
CA GLY A 175 -3.32 1.28 1.50
C GLY A 175 -4.81 1.18 1.24
N GLY A 176 -5.42 2.32 0.95
CA GLY A 176 -6.85 2.44 0.65
C GLY A 176 -7.76 2.32 1.87
N LEU A 177 -9.08 2.16 1.69
CA LEU A 177 -9.82 2.27 0.42
C LEU A 177 -10.21 3.73 0.19
N SER A 178 -11.50 4.07 0.17
CA SER A 178 -11.95 5.45 0.05
C SER A 178 -11.47 6.29 1.23
N HIS A 179 -10.71 7.36 0.95
CA HIS A 179 -10.31 8.35 1.95
C HIS A 179 -9.58 9.58 1.38
N GLN A 180 -9.49 10.63 2.19
CA GLN A 180 -8.66 11.80 1.92
C GLN A 180 -8.22 12.53 3.21
N PRO A 181 -7.18 12.04 3.91
CA PRO A 181 -6.51 12.77 4.97
C PRO A 181 -5.86 14.09 4.44
N PRO A 182 -5.46 15.00 5.34
CA PRO A 182 -4.87 16.30 4.96
C PRO A 182 -3.44 16.13 4.42
N VAL A 183 -3.33 15.69 3.17
CA VAL A 183 -2.07 15.60 2.43
C VAL A 183 -1.83 16.91 1.66
N PRO A 184 -0.66 17.56 1.83
CA PRO A 184 -0.37 18.81 1.14
C PRO A 184 -0.21 18.62 -0.37
N GLU A 185 -0.78 19.54 -1.14
CA GLU A 185 -0.65 19.59 -2.62
C GLU A 185 0.33 20.70 -3.01
N LEU A 186 1.37 20.38 -3.78
CA LEU A 186 2.44 21.33 -4.14
C LEU A 186 1.89 22.65 -4.73
N ALA A 187 0.82 22.58 -5.54
CA ALA A 187 0.20 23.75 -6.16
C ALA A 187 -0.58 24.66 -5.20
N LYS A 188 -0.82 24.24 -3.95
CA LYS A 188 -1.71 24.91 -2.98
C LYS A 188 -1.03 25.30 -1.67
N VAL A 189 0.29 25.12 -1.58
CA VAL A 189 1.04 25.35 -0.34
C VAL A 189 1.92 26.59 -0.43
N ASP A 190 2.32 27.12 0.73
CA ASP A 190 3.30 28.21 0.79
C ASP A 190 4.71 27.76 0.36
N ALA A 191 5.62 28.72 0.20
CA ALA A 191 6.99 28.45 -0.25
C ALA A 191 7.77 27.50 0.69
N ARG A 192 7.51 27.56 2.00
CA ARG A 192 8.18 26.71 2.98
C ARG A 192 7.74 25.27 2.83
N MET A 193 6.43 25.02 2.72
CA MET A 193 5.89 23.69 2.53
C MET A 193 6.21 23.15 1.13
N ALA A 194 6.25 24.01 0.10
CA ALA A 194 6.73 23.63 -1.23
C ALA A 194 8.18 23.11 -1.19
N ASP A 195 9.08 23.80 -0.48
CA ASP A 195 10.46 23.35 -0.27
C ASP A 195 10.53 22.00 0.45
N ARG A 196 9.69 21.78 1.48
CA ARG A 196 9.56 20.48 2.15
C ARG A 196 9.15 19.37 1.19
N LEU A 197 8.16 19.64 0.33
CA LEU A 197 7.69 18.70 -0.69
C LEU A 197 8.69 18.47 -1.83
N MET A 198 9.61 19.39 -2.06
CA MET A 198 10.72 19.27 -3.01
C MET A 198 11.98 18.66 -2.38
N GLY A 199 11.82 17.88 -1.30
CA GLY A 199 12.88 17.00 -0.76
C GLY A 199 13.51 17.48 0.53
N SER A 200 13.37 18.75 0.93
CA SER A 200 13.92 19.22 2.21
C SER A 200 13.17 18.63 3.42
N GLY A 201 11.97 18.07 3.19
CA GLY A 201 11.18 17.34 4.18
C GLY A 201 11.69 15.92 4.49
N ARG A 202 12.70 15.42 3.77
CA ARG A 202 13.28 14.09 4.03
C ARG A 202 13.94 13.99 5.41
N GLN A 203 14.42 15.12 5.93
CA GLN A 203 15.01 15.23 7.26
C GLN A 203 14.33 16.38 8.01
N LEU A 204 13.07 16.16 8.40
CA LEU A 204 12.35 17.11 9.24
C LEU A 204 12.90 17.12 10.67
N PRO A 205 13.02 18.28 11.32
CA PRO A 205 13.19 18.39 12.77
C PRO A 205 12.09 17.64 13.54
N ALA A 206 12.40 17.17 14.75
CA ALA A 206 11.48 16.32 15.54
C ALA A 206 10.15 17.02 15.86
N ASP A 207 10.18 18.31 16.16
CA ASP A 207 9.01 19.16 16.38
C ASP A 207 8.16 19.32 15.11
N GLU A 208 8.78 19.48 13.93
CA GLU A 208 8.04 19.52 12.66
C GLU A 208 7.40 18.17 12.32
N ARG A 209 8.07 17.05 12.62
CA ARG A 209 7.48 15.70 12.48
C ARG A 209 6.29 15.52 13.42
N GLN A 210 6.44 15.88 14.68
CA GLN A 210 5.35 15.83 15.66
C GLN A 210 4.18 16.72 15.24
N ALA A 211 4.44 17.94 14.77
CA ALA A 211 3.40 18.84 14.27
C ALA A 211 2.66 18.24 13.06
N ARG A 212 3.38 17.59 12.13
CA ARG A 212 2.78 16.88 11.00
C ARG A 212 1.86 15.75 11.47
N GLN A 213 2.32 14.91 12.40
CA GLN A 213 1.51 13.83 12.98
C GLN A 213 0.26 14.36 13.69
N GLN A 214 0.42 15.40 14.52
CA GLN A 214 -0.70 16.03 15.22
C GLN A 214 -1.74 16.62 14.26
N ARG A 215 -1.35 17.16 13.09
CA ARG A 215 -2.32 17.61 12.08
C ARG A 215 -3.21 16.48 11.58
N VAL A 216 -2.66 15.28 11.35
CA VAL A 216 -3.44 14.13 10.89
C VAL A 216 -4.38 13.64 12.00
N ILE A 217 -3.88 13.54 13.24
CA ILE A 217 -4.69 13.15 14.41
C ILE A 217 -5.86 14.14 14.64
N GLN A 218 -5.60 15.44 14.55
CA GLN A 218 -6.65 16.44 14.74
C GLN A 218 -7.67 16.45 13.60
N ALA A 219 -7.22 16.22 12.36
CA ALA A 219 -8.14 16.06 11.23
C ALA A 219 -9.06 14.84 11.43
N ALA A 220 -8.54 13.75 11.98
CA ALA A 220 -9.35 12.55 12.27
C ALA A 220 -10.39 12.83 13.36
N ARG A 221 -10.00 13.48 14.46
CA ARG A 221 -10.95 13.89 15.51
C ARG A 221 -12.05 14.80 14.97
N HIS A 222 -11.69 15.78 14.15
CA HIS A 222 -12.67 16.67 13.53
C HIS A 222 -13.58 15.91 12.54
N PHE A 223 -13.06 14.91 11.83
CA PHE A 223 -13.86 14.09 10.92
C PHE A 223 -14.88 13.19 11.65
N VAL A 224 -14.56 12.75 12.86
CA VAL A 224 -15.51 12.05 13.74
C VAL A 224 -16.65 12.98 14.16
N GLU A 225 -16.34 14.23 14.49
CA GLU A 225 -17.32 15.24 14.91
C GLU A 225 -18.18 15.75 13.74
N ASP A 226 -17.56 15.97 12.57
CA ASP A 226 -18.21 16.41 11.33
C ASP A 226 -17.61 15.67 10.12
N GLN A 227 -18.35 14.69 9.59
CA GLN A 227 -17.94 13.93 8.41
C GLN A 227 -17.95 14.73 7.10
N ASN A 228 -18.34 16.02 7.12
CA ASN A 228 -18.17 16.92 5.98
C ASN A 228 -16.85 17.71 6.03
N SER A 229 -16.07 17.59 7.10
CA SER A 229 -14.79 18.29 7.27
C SER A 229 -13.70 17.81 6.31
N LEU A 230 -13.83 16.59 5.78
CA LEU A 230 -12.96 15.98 4.77
C LEU A 230 -13.81 15.36 3.64
N HIS A 231 -13.14 14.81 2.63
CA HIS A 231 -13.86 14.05 1.60
C HIS A 231 -14.50 12.81 2.25
N PRO A 232 -15.80 12.56 2.00
CA PRO A 232 -16.52 11.47 2.65
C PRO A 232 -15.95 10.11 2.22
N LEU A 233 -16.04 9.13 3.12
CA LEU A 233 -15.83 7.73 2.78
C LEU A 233 -16.93 7.28 1.80
N ASN A 234 -16.61 6.36 0.90
CA ASN A 234 -17.51 5.83 -0.10
C ASN A 234 -17.63 4.30 -0.02
N PRO A 235 -18.46 3.78 0.91
CA PRO A 235 -18.65 2.34 1.06
C PRO A 235 -19.18 1.60 -0.17
N VAL A 236 -19.93 2.28 -1.03
CA VAL A 236 -20.44 1.67 -2.26
C VAL A 236 -19.30 1.42 -3.24
N TRP A 237 -18.43 2.41 -3.42
CA TRP A 237 -17.24 2.25 -4.25
C TRP A 237 -16.27 1.23 -3.64
N ASP A 238 -16.05 1.27 -2.32
CA ASP A 238 -15.16 0.33 -1.63
C ASP A 238 -15.58 -1.13 -1.83
N GLN A 239 -16.86 -1.43 -1.62
CA GLN A 239 -17.40 -2.78 -1.79
C GLN A 239 -17.34 -3.21 -3.25
N HIS A 240 -17.64 -2.30 -4.19
CA HIS A 240 -17.51 -2.57 -5.63
C HIS A 240 -16.04 -2.86 -6.03
N PHE A 241 -15.09 -2.13 -5.45
CA PHE A 241 -13.67 -2.34 -5.66
C PHE A 241 -13.27 -3.76 -5.21
N LEU A 242 -13.63 -4.13 -3.97
CA LEU A 242 -13.37 -5.47 -3.43
C LEU A 242 -14.05 -6.57 -4.25
N ASP A 243 -15.32 -6.42 -4.65
CA ASP A 243 -16.03 -7.38 -5.51
C ASP A 243 -15.33 -7.60 -6.84
N THR A 244 -14.79 -6.54 -7.43
CA THR A 244 -14.08 -6.58 -8.71
C THR A 244 -12.75 -7.33 -8.58
N LEU A 245 -12.04 -7.14 -7.46
CA LEU A 245 -10.84 -7.92 -7.13
C LEU A 245 -11.17 -9.40 -6.94
N GLU A 246 -12.19 -9.75 -6.15
CA GLU A 246 -12.56 -11.15 -5.90
C GLU A 246 -12.95 -11.89 -7.19
N GLN A 247 -13.57 -11.18 -8.14
CA GLN A 247 -14.05 -11.74 -9.40
C GLN A 247 -12.98 -11.81 -10.51
N GLY A 248 -11.74 -11.38 -10.24
CA GLY A 248 -10.68 -11.40 -11.26
C GLY A 248 -10.82 -10.35 -12.36
N ARG A 249 -11.69 -9.35 -12.18
CA ARG A 249 -12.04 -8.36 -13.21
C ARG A 249 -11.14 -7.11 -13.17
N LEU A 250 -9.83 -7.31 -12.98
CA LEU A 250 -8.86 -6.21 -12.78
C LEU A 250 -8.83 -5.21 -13.94
N SER A 251 -9.08 -5.68 -15.17
CA SER A 251 -9.12 -4.84 -16.37
C SER A 251 -10.26 -3.81 -16.36
N ASP A 252 -11.28 -4.00 -15.54
CA ASP A 252 -12.42 -3.07 -15.47
C ASP A 252 -11.99 -1.71 -14.93
N PHE A 253 -10.88 -1.65 -14.19
CA PHE A 253 -10.30 -0.39 -13.71
C PHE A 253 -9.43 0.32 -14.74
N ASP A 254 -9.02 -0.32 -15.84
CA ASP A 254 -8.03 0.24 -16.77
C ASP A 254 -8.46 1.58 -17.37
N GLY A 255 -9.77 1.78 -17.54
CA GLY A 255 -10.36 3.00 -18.09
C GLY A 255 -10.71 4.07 -17.05
N LEU A 256 -10.62 3.76 -15.76
CA LEU A 256 -10.99 4.70 -14.70
C LEU A 256 -9.92 5.80 -14.56
N GLY A 257 -10.32 7.04 -14.84
CA GLY A 257 -9.44 8.21 -14.80
C GLY A 257 -9.02 8.56 -13.37
N ASN A 258 -7.84 9.19 -13.22
CA ASN A 258 -7.37 9.61 -11.89
C ASN A 258 -8.29 10.69 -11.28
N ASP A 259 -8.69 11.69 -12.06
CA ASP A 259 -9.58 12.76 -11.58
C ASP A 259 -10.97 12.20 -11.21
N GLU A 260 -11.46 11.24 -11.99
CA GLU A 260 -12.71 10.53 -11.70
C GLU A 260 -12.62 9.76 -10.38
N LEU A 261 -11.54 8.98 -10.16
CA LEU A 261 -11.34 8.28 -8.90
C LEU A 261 -11.23 9.25 -7.71
N SER A 262 -10.45 10.33 -7.86
CA SER A 262 -10.30 11.36 -6.84
C SER A 262 -11.64 12.00 -6.46
N ALA A 263 -12.52 12.23 -7.43
CA ALA A 263 -13.86 12.77 -7.18
C ALA A 263 -14.81 11.76 -6.54
N LEU A 264 -14.70 10.47 -6.90
CA LEU A 264 -15.57 9.41 -6.41
C LEU A 264 -15.26 9.00 -4.98
N ALA A 265 -13.98 8.87 -4.64
CA ALA A 265 -13.55 8.20 -3.41
C ALA A 265 -12.44 8.93 -2.65
N GLY A 266 -11.97 10.08 -3.14
CA GLY A 266 -10.93 10.88 -2.49
C GLY A 266 -9.54 10.65 -3.09
N LYS A 267 -8.67 11.64 -2.91
CA LYS A 267 -7.33 11.65 -3.52
C LYS A 267 -6.40 10.57 -2.99
N SER A 268 -6.50 10.21 -1.71
CA SER A 268 -5.64 9.16 -1.14
C SER A 268 -6.10 7.75 -1.55
N THR A 269 -7.29 7.61 -2.13
CA THR A 269 -7.76 6.34 -2.68
C THR A 269 -6.91 5.80 -3.82
N HIS A 270 -6.08 6.63 -4.45
CA HIS A 270 -5.10 6.16 -5.43
C HIS A 270 -4.15 5.09 -4.91
N GLU A 271 -4.03 4.92 -3.59
CA GLU A 271 -3.30 3.81 -2.97
C GLU A 271 -3.85 2.43 -3.36
N VAL A 272 -5.13 2.29 -3.69
CA VAL A 272 -5.69 1.00 -4.11
C VAL A 272 -5.08 0.43 -5.40
N LYS A 273 -4.27 1.23 -6.11
CA LYS A 273 -3.43 0.75 -7.22
C LYS A 273 -2.38 -0.28 -6.76
N THR A 274 -1.94 -0.24 -5.50
CA THR A 274 -1.07 -1.27 -4.92
C THR A 274 -1.78 -2.62 -4.84
N TRP A 275 -3.07 -2.61 -4.48
CA TRP A 275 -3.91 -3.82 -4.44
C TRP A 275 -4.09 -4.38 -5.85
N VAL A 276 -4.38 -3.52 -6.84
CA VAL A 276 -4.49 -3.94 -8.24
C VAL A 276 -3.17 -4.54 -8.75
N ALA A 277 -2.03 -3.95 -8.41
CA ALA A 277 -0.72 -4.50 -8.76
C ALA A 277 -0.47 -5.87 -8.11
N ALA A 278 -0.82 -6.05 -6.83
CA ALA A 278 -0.65 -7.33 -6.15
C ALA A 278 -1.59 -8.42 -6.73
N PHE A 279 -2.86 -8.11 -6.96
CA PHE A 279 -3.79 -9.05 -7.58
C PHE A 279 -3.39 -9.39 -9.03
N ALA A 280 -2.83 -8.44 -9.77
CA ALA A 280 -2.28 -8.68 -11.09
C ALA A 280 -1.02 -9.55 -11.05
N ALA A 281 -0.20 -9.43 -10.00
CA ALA A 281 0.93 -10.34 -9.78
C ALA A 281 0.45 -11.76 -9.45
N LEU A 282 -0.59 -11.89 -8.62
CA LEU A 282 -1.20 -13.18 -8.29
C LEU A 282 -1.80 -13.87 -9.53
N SER A 283 -2.45 -13.11 -10.42
CA SER A 283 -3.11 -13.65 -11.61
C SER A 283 -2.15 -14.34 -12.58
N ALA A 284 -0.85 -14.01 -12.55
CA ALA A 284 0.19 -14.72 -13.29
C ALA A 284 0.26 -16.21 -12.91
N PHE A 285 -0.13 -16.58 -11.69
CA PHE A 285 -0.20 -17.96 -11.19
C PHE A 285 -1.48 -18.70 -11.59
N GLY A 286 -2.39 -18.04 -12.32
CA GLY A 286 -3.66 -18.60 -12.78
C GLY A 286 -4.87 -17.99 -12.07
N PRO A 287 -6.08 -18.55 -12.29
CA PRO A 287 -7.26 -18.17 -11.54
C PRO A 287 -7.04 -18.32 -10.03
N TYR A 288 -7.64 -17.45 -9.23
CA TYR A 288 -7.51 -17.46 -7.77
C TYR A 288 -8.87 -17.50 -7.09
N GLN A 289 -8.84 -17.80 -5.80
CA GLN A 289 -9.97 -17.68 -4.88
C GLN A 289 -9.58 -16.72 -3.76
N SER A 290 -10.46 -15.76 -3.47
CA SER A 290 -10.32 -14.86 -2.33
C SER A 290 -10.72 -15.53 -1.02
N GLU A 291 -10.18 -15.02 0.08
CA GLU A 291 -10.52 -15.42 1.45
C GLU A 291 -10.22 -14.27 2.43
N GLY A 292 -10.83 -14.28 3.62
CA GLY A 292 -10.54 -13.29 4.66
C GLY A 292 -10.92 -11.85 4.28
N ARG A 293 -12.00 -11.67 3.51
CA ARG A 293 -12.54 -10.34 3.18
C ARG A 293 -13.02 -9.64 4.46
N TYR A 294 -12.55 -8.41 4.66
CA TYR A 294 -13.04 -7.49 5.68
C TYR A 294 -13.25 -6.11 5.07
N TYR A 295 -14.31 -5.42 5.50
CA TYR A 295 -14.53 -4.03 5.15
C TYR A 295 -15.35 -3.32 6.24
N ARG A 296 -14.88 -2.14 6.63
CA ARG A 296 -15.62 -1.22 7.51
C ARG A 296 -15.25 0.23 7.23
N PRO A 297 -16.21 1.16 7.05
CA PRO A 297 -15.90 2.58 7.16
C PRO A 297 -15.56 2.91 8.63
N ILE A 298 -14.37 3.45 8.86
CA ILE A 298 -13.86 3.82 10.18
C ILE A 298 -13.48 5.31 10.11
N PRO A 299 -14.42 6.24 10.44
CA PRO A 299 -14.17 7.67 10.45
C PRO A 299 -13.00 8.09 11.34
N GLU A 300 -12.82 7.42 12.48
CA GLU A 300 -11.74 7.65 13.43
C GLU A 300 -10.35 7.48 12.79
N TRP A 301 -10.26 6.65 11.75
CA TRP A 301 -9.04 6.40 10.99
C TRP A 301 -9.03 7.07 9.62
N ILE A 302 -10.05 7.88 9.31
CA ILE A 302 -10.31 8.50 8.00
C ILE A 302 -10.14 7.46 6.89
N ALA A 303 -10.77 6.28 7.03
CA ALA A 303 -10.57 5.20 6.06
C ALA A 303 -11.80 4.34 5.88
N GLY A 304 -12.14 4.04 4.62
CA GLY A 304 -12.78 2.78 4.27
C GLY A 304 -11.77 1.66 4.52
N PHE A 305 -11.73 1.13 5.74
CA PHE A 305 -10.73 0.15 6.15
C PHE A 305 -11.07 -1.21 5.56
N GLY A 306 -10.13 -1.81 4.84
CA GLY A 306 -10.35 -3.08 4.17
C GLY A 306 -9.19 -4.05 4.33
N ALA A 307 -9.50 -5.34 4.18
CA ALA A 307 -8.51 -6.39 3.98
C ALA A 307 -9.05 -7.49 3.07
N LEU A 308 -8.16 -8.12 2.30
CA LEU A 308 -8.51 -9.21 1.39
C LEU A 308 -7.32 -10.13 1.14
N GLY A 309 -7.49 -11.42 1.42
CA GLY A 309 -6.55 -12.47 1.04
C GLY A 309 -6.97 -13.17 -0.26
N ALA A 310 -6.01 -13.79 -0.95
CA ALA A 310 -6.31 -14.67 -2.07
C ALA A 310 -5.19 -15.69 -2.31
N LYS A 311 -5.55 -16.83 -2.91
CA LYS A 311 -4.60 -17.87 -3.33
C LYS A 311 -4.96 -18.43 -4.70
N PRO A 312 -3.99 -18.86 -5.52
CA PRO A 312 -4.27 -19.51 -6.79
C PRO A 312 -5.11 -20.78 -6.58
N LEU A 313 -6.07 -21.03 -7.47
CA LEU A 313 -6.78 -22.30 -7.51
C LEU A 313 -5.78 -23.39 -7.90
N HIS A 314 -5.73 -24.46 -7.12
CA HIS A 314 -4.98 -25.65 -7.50
C HIS A 314 -5.55 -26.18 -8.82
N THR A 315 -4.82 -25.97 -9.91
CA THR A 315 -5.10 -26.68 -11.16
C THR A 315 -4.54 -28.08 -10.96
N SER A 316 -5.42 -29.05 -10.68
CA SER A 316 -5.07 -30.46 -10.84
C SER A 316 -4.67 -30.64 -12.31
N LEU A 317 -3.37 -30.79 -12.57
CA LEU A 317 -2.86 -31.25 -13.86
C LEU A 317 -3.14 -32.74 -14.01
#